data_AF-A0A429MM11-F1
#
_entry.id   AF-A0A429MM11-F1
#
_cell.length_a   1.000
_cell.length_b   1.000
_cell.length_c   1.000
_cell.angle_alpha   90.00
_cell.angle_beta   90.00
_cell.angle_gamma   90.00
#
_symmetry.space_group_name_H-M   'P 1'
#
loop_
_entity.id
_entity.type
_entity.pdbx_description
1 polymer ?
#
loop_
_entity_poly.entity_id
_entity_poly.type
_entity_poly.pdbx_seq_one_letter_code
_entity_poly.pdbx_strand_id
1 'polypeptide(L)' 'MSVKPVIHFAHANGVPSMVYQKLFDQLKDEYDVIYVPLIGPDKRYPITNHW' A
#
# COMPACT_ATOMS: atom_id res chain seq x y z
N MET A 1 -1.29 25.95 0.71
CA MET A 1 -1.87 24.62 0.94
C MET A 1 -0.94 23.88 1.88
N SER A 2 -1.43 23.34 3.00
CA SER A 2 -0.60 22.48 3.85
C SER A 2 -0.34 21.17 3.11
N VAL A 3 0.90 20.68 3.12
CA VAL A 3 1.23 19.37 2.53
C VAL A 3 0.71 18.30 3.49
N LYS A 4 -0.11 17.37 3.01
CA LYS A 4 -0.60 16.25 3.82
C LYS A 4 0.57 15.31 4.13
N PRO A 5 0.65 14.75 5.34
CA PRO A 5 1.57 13.65 5.62
C PRO A 5 1.30 12.47 4.69
N VAL A 6 2.37 11.80 4.27
CA VAL A 6 2.31 10.66 3.34
C VAL A 6 2.28 9.34 4.11
N ILE A 7 1.37 8.45 3.72
CA ILE A 7 1.38 7.05 4.14
C ILE A 7 1.83 6.19 2.96
N HIS A 8 2.90 5.42 3.16
CA HIS A 8 3.30 4.34 2.26
C HIS A 8 2.69 3.03 2.74
N PHE A 9 1.72 2.50 2.00
CA PHE A 9 1.04 1.26 2.33
C PHE A 9 1.51 0.09 1.47
N ALA A 10 1.69 -1.07 2.08
CA ALA A 10 1.84 -2.33 1.36
C ALA A 10 1.17 -3.45 2.15
N HIS A 11 0.55 -4.39 1.43
CA HIS A 11 -0.02 -5.58 2.05
C HIS A 11 0.96 -6.76 1.92
N ALA A 12 1.10 -7.54 3.00
CA ALA A 12 1.91 -8.76 3.03
C ALA A 12 1.21 -9.91 2.29
N ASN A 13 1.86 -11.06 2.04
CA ASN A 13 1.19 -12.26 1.51
C ASN A 13 0.48 -12.12 0.14
N GLY A 14 0.76 -11.09 -0.65
CA GLY A 14 0.31 -11.00 -2.04
C GLY A 14 -1.18 -10.72 -2.26
N VAL A 15 -1.92 -10.16 -1.30
CA VAL A 15 -3.25 -9.58 -1.61
C VAL A 15 -3.05 -8.17 -2.20
N PRO A 16 -3.79 -7.80 -3.27
CA PRO A 16 -3.68 -6.46 -3.85
C PRO A 16 -4.06 -5.36 -2.86
N SER A 17 -3.28 -4.29 -2.78
CA SER A 17 -3.55 -3.19 -1.83
C SER A 17 -4.92 -2.53 -2.00
N MET A 18 -5.50 -2.58 -3.20
CA MET A 18 -6.81 -2.00 -3.50
C MET A 18 -7.97 -2.62 -2.71
N VAL A 19 -7.81 -3.79 -2.08
CA VAL A 19 -8.82 -4.33 -1.16
C VAL A 19 -9.05 -3.42 0.06
N TYR A 20 -8.08 -2.55 0.37
CA TYR A 20 -8.14 -1.56 1.44
C TYR A 20 -8.70 -0.20 0.99
N GLN A 21 -9.29 -0.09 -0.21
CA GLN A 21 -9.82 1.18 -0.71
C GLN A 21 -10.75 1.89 0.30
N LYS A 22 -11.60 1.14 0.99
CA LYS A 22 -12.48 1.67 2.03
C LYS A 22 -11.70 2.36 3.17
N LEU A 23 -10.55 1.81 3.55
CA LEU A 23 -9.67 2.43 4.54
C LEU A 23 -9.01 3.69 3.97
N PHE A 24 -8.52 3.63 2.73
CA PHE A 24 -7.89 4.79 2.08
C PHE A 24 -8.87 5.95 1.94
N ASP A 25 -10.13 5.66 1.62
CA ASP A 25 -11.19 6.67 1.53
C ASP A 25 -11.46 7.38 2.85
N GLN A 26 -11.25 6.71 3.98
CA GLN A 26 -11.38 7.30 5.32
C GLN A 26 -10.16 8.15 5.72
N LEU A 27 -8.99 7.90 5.12
CA LEU A 27 -7.74 8.60 5.46
C LEU A 27 -7.45 9.77 4.53
N LYS A 28 -8.05 9.81 3.33
CA LYS A 28 -7.69 10.75 2.26
C LYS A 28 -7.84 12.23 2.63
N ASP A 29 -8.67 12.58 3.61
CA ASP A 29 -8.87 13.97 4.01
C ASP A 29 -7.64 14.51 4.77
N GLU A 30 -6.95 13.64 5.51
CA GLU A 30 -5.81 13.98 6.36
C GLU A 30 -4.45 13.55 5.76
N TYR A 31 -4.44 12.50 4.94
CA TYR A 31 -3.23 11.87 4.43
C TYR A 31 -3.24 11.72 2.90
N ASP A 32 -2.05 11.82 2.31
CA ASP A 32 -1.82 11.33 0.96
C ASP A 32 -1.36 9.86 1.05
N VAL A 33 -2.24 8.94 0.67
CA VAL A 33 -1.96 7.50 0.71
C VAL A 33 -1.42 7.04 -0.64
N ILE A 34 -0.21 6.48 -0.63
CA ILE A 34 0.37 5.80 -1.79
C ILE A 34 0.66 4.35 -1.42
N TYR A 35 0.54 3.44 -2.39
CA TYR A 35 0.58 2.01 -2.11
C TYR A 35 1.35 1.22 -3.16
N VAL A 36 1.91 0.09 -2.73
CA VAL A 36 2.45 -0.95 -3.62
C VAL A 36 1.29 -1.82 -4.09
N PRO A 37 0.96 -1.89 -5.40
CA PRO A 37 -0.23 -2.62 -5.85
C PRO A 37 -0.24 -4.09 -5.44
N LEU A 38 0.92 -4.76 -5.51
CA LEU A 38 1.12 -6.16 -5.18
C LEU A 38 2.60 -6.44 -4.88
N ILE A 39 2.91 -7.16 -3.80
CA ILE A 39 4.27 -7.63 -3.47
C ILE A 39 4.51 -9.03 -4.03
N GLY A 40 5.72 -9.28 -4.55
CA GLY A 40 6.15 -10.60 -5.01
C GLY A 40 5.96 -11.00 -6.49
N PRO A 41 5.20 -10.29 -7.36
CA PRO A 41 5.02 -10.74 -8.75
C PRO A 41 6.24 -10.44 -9.63
N ASP A 42 7.06 -9.46 -9.25
CA ASP A 42 8.31 -9.17 -9.92
C ASP A 42 9.36 -10.20 -9.52
N LYS A 43 9.85 -10.99 -10.49
CA LYS A 43 10.86 -12.03 -10.26
C LYS A 43 12.18 -11.50 -9.70
N ARG A 44 12.47 -10.19 -9.86
CA ARG A 44 13.64 -9.53 -9.26
C ARG A 44 13.49 -9.35 -7.75
N TYR A 45 12.25 -9.37 -7.25
CA TYR A 45 11.89 -9.16 -5.84
C TYR A 45 10.94 -10.27 -5.37
N PRO A 46 11.41 -11.53 -5.33
CA PRO A 46 10.56 -12.66 -4.98
C PRO A 46 10.16 -12.59 -3.51
N ILE A 47 9.00 -13.19 -3.21
CA ILE A 47 8.57 -13.46 -1.84
C ILE A 47 9.58 -14.42 -1.19
N THR A 48 10.04 -14.08 0.01
CA THR A 48 10.98 -14.92 0.79
C THR A 48 10.33 -15.35 2.09
N ASN A 49 10.97 -16.25 2.85
CA ASN A 49 10.41 -16.69 4.12
C ASN A 49 10.20 -15.48 5.06
N HIS A 50 8.99 -15.34 5.61
CA HIS A 50 8.52 -14.16 6.37
C HIS A 50 8.16 -12.90 5.56
N TRP A 51 7.88 -13.05 4.26
CA TRP A 51 7.36 -12.00 3.39
C TRP A 51 6.17 -12.51 2.57
#